data_AF-A0A9K3DN69-F1
#
_entry.id   AF-A0A9K3DN69-F1
#
_cell.length_a   1.000
_cell.length_b   1.000
_cell.length_c   1.000
_cell.angle_alpha   90.00
_cell.angle_beta   90.00
_cell.angle_gamma   90.00
#
_symmetry.space_group_name_H-M   'P 1'
#
loop_
_entity.id
_entity.type
_entity.pdbx_description
1 polymer ?
#
loop_
_entity_poly.entity_id
_entity_poly.type
_entity_poly.pdbx_seq_one_letter_code
_entity_poly.pdbx_strand_id
1 'polypeptide(L)'
;MSTKEHLEDSSEEMFASLPPLKWSKDIFDGLVKNFKFLESWGVRYPEEGQTTAHAPAGYITLFWDYFSEGNFWLPATKFVLDILDFCKFHISQLNPMGMVRIRRFEFVCRSMHIEPIVDRFRVFLPTSLCSRLLFFCSTSYYQEDFACSSEIFQ
;
A
#
# COMPACT_ATOMS: atom_id res chain seq x y z
N MET A 1 45.98 15.41 21.64
CA MET A 1 46.28 14.03 21.22
C MET A 1 45.49 13.12 22.17
N SER A 2 44.28 12.68 21.82
CA SER A 2 44.00 11.48 21.01
C SER A 2 44.53 10.22 21.72
N THR A 3 43.81 9.12 22.01
CA THR A 3 42.45 8.60 21.77
C THR A 3 42.33 7.32 22.61
N LYS A 4 41.10 6.91 23.00
CA LYS A 4 40.57 5.52 23.18
C LYS A 4 39.47 5.59 24.25
N GLU A 5 38.22 5.90 23.90
CA GLU A 5 37.19 4.98 23.35
C GLU A 5 36.91 3.78 24.27
N HIS A 6 35.86 3.91 25.07
CA HIS A 6 35.00 2.79 25.47
C HIS A 6 33.57 3.19 25.11
N LEU A 7 33.09 2.61 24.00
CA LEU A 7 31.73 2.71 23.51
C LEU A 7 30.84 1.85 24.40
N GLU A 8 30.04 2.49 25.25
CA GLU A 8 28.75 1.94 25.65
C GLU A 8 27.70 2.61 24.76
N ASP A 9 27.42 1.91 23.66
CA ASP A 9 26.37 2.19 22.70
C ASP A 9 25.02 2.06 23.41
N SER A 10 24.52 3.19 23.91
CA SER A 10 23.16 3.34 24.39
C SER A 10 22.26 3.70 23.20
N SER A 11 22.21 2.82 22.21
CA SER A 11 21.12 2.79 21.25
C SER A 11 19.94 2.03 21.88
N GLU A 12 19.36 2.60 22.92
CA GLU A 12 17.95 2.34 23.22
C GLU A 12 17.16 2.95 22.06
N GLU A 13 17.04 2.18 20.98
CA GLU A 13 16.02 2.41 19.98
C GLU A 13 14.70 2.54 20.74
N MET A 14 14.11 3.74 20.68
CA MET A 14 12.74 3.95 21.06
C MET A 14 11.89 3.03 20.17
N PHE A 15 11.65 1.80 20.61
CA PHE A 15 10.54 0.97 20.18
C PHE A 15 9.29 1.70 20.61
N ALA A 16 8.92 2.75 19.87
CA ALA A 16 7.58 3.27 19.89
C ALA A 16 6.70 2.05 19.61
N SER A 17 5.96 1.61 20.63
CA SER A 17 4.99 0.54 20.51
C SER A 17 4.18 0.81 19.25
N LEU A 18 4.11 -0.19 18.36
CA LEU A 18 3.31 -0.06 17.14
C LEU A 18 1.90 0.44 17.52
N PRO A 19 1.34 1.37 16.74
CA PRO A 19 0.01 1.87 17.04
C PRO A 19 -0.98 0.70 17.08
N PRO A 20 -1.95 0.71 18.02
CA PRO A 20 -2.89 -0.39 18.16
C PRO A 20 -3.68 -0.59 16.88
N LEU A 21 -4.03 -1.85 16.59
CA LEU A 21 -4.88 -2.22 15.48
C LEU A 21 -6.21 -1.48 15.60
N LYS A 22 -6.56 -0.71 14.56
CA LYS A 22 -7.79 0.12 14.58
C LYS A 22 -9.05 -0.67 14.27
N TRP A 23 -8.90 -1.87 13.71
CA TRP A 23 -10.04 -2.69 13.31
C TRP A 23 -10.49 -3.62 14.41
N SER A 24 -11.80 -3.84 14.45
CA SER A 24 -12.35 -5.07 15.01
C SER A 24 -12.53 -6.09 13.90
N LYS A 25 -12.56 -7.38 14.27
CA LYS A 25 -12.83 -8.47 13.33
C LYS A 25 -14.17 -8.29 12.60
N ASP A 26 -15.18 -7.76 13.27
CA ASP A 26 -16.51 -7.52 12.68
C ASP A 26 -16.46 -6.48 11.54
N ILE A 27 -15.65 -5.42 11.71
CA ILE A 27 -15.45 -4.42 10.65
C ILE A 27 -14.82 -5.12 9.45
N PHE A 28 -13.70 -5.83 9.66
CA PHE A 28 -12.99 -6.54 8.61
C PHE A 28 -13.88 -7.53 7.84
N ASP A 29 -14.64 -8.37 8.56
CA ASP A 29 -15.55 -9.35 7.94
C ASP A 29 -16.64 -8.62 7.10
N GLY A 30 -17.13 -7.48 7.59
CA GLY A 30 -18.01 -6.58 6.82
C GLY A 30 -17.37 -6.04 5.55
N LEU A 31 -16.09 -5.67 5.60
CA LEU A 31 -15.35 -5.15 4.44
C LEU A 31 -15.17 -6.22 3.36
N VAL A 32 -14.69 -7.41 3.75
CA VAL A 32 -14.51 -8.56 2.86
C VAL A 32 -15.81 -8.85 2.11
N LYS A 33 -16.94 -8.80 2.81
CA LYS A 33 -18.28 -8.98 2.24
C LYS A 33 -18.68 -7.83 1.30
N ASN A 34 -18.47 -6.58 1.70
CA ASN A 34 -18.88 -5.39 0.94
C ASN A 34 -18.11 -5.26 -0.38
N PHE A 35 -16.81 -5.54 -0.36
CA PHE A 35 -15.94 -5.51 -1.54
C PHE A 35 -15.94 -6.82 -2.33
N LYS A 36 -16.76 -7.80 -1.91
CA LYS A 36 -16.96 -9.08 -2.58
C LYS A 36 -15.64 -9.81 -2.87
N PHE A 37 -14.73 -9.79 -1.91
CA PHE A 37 -13.49 -10.55 -2.04
C PHE A 37 -13.81 -12.04 -2.15
N LEU A 38 -13.14 -12.71 -3.09
CA LEU A 38 -13.32 -14.14 -3.29
C LEU A 38 -12.65 -14.91 -2.15
N GLU A 39 -13.27 -16.01 -1.70
CA GLU A 39 -12.66 -16.89 -0.69
C GLU A 39 -11.30 -17.43 -1.15
N SER A 40 -11.14 -17.66 -2.47
CA SER A 40 -9.88 -18.09 -3.07
C SER A 40 -8.73 -17.10 -2.88
N TRP A 41 -9.03 -15.83 -2.60
CA TRP A 41 -8.01 -14.82 -2.32
C TRP A 41 -7.42 -14.95 -0.91
N GLY A 42 -8.02 -15.77 -0.04
CA GLY A 42 -7.44 -16.13 1.25
C GLY A 42 -7.16 -14.94 2.17
N VAL A 43 -8.00 -13.90 2.10
CA VAL A 43 -7.84 -12.63 2.83
C VAL A 43 -7.65 -12.90 4.32
N ARG A 44 -6.57 -12.37 4.92
CA ARG A 44 -6.22 -12.60 6.33
C ARG A 44 -6.32 -11.34 7.14
N TYR A 45 -6.94 -11.46 8.31
CA TYR A 45 -6.96 -10.42 9.32
C TYR A 45 -5.54 -10.18 9.86
N PRO A 46 -5.08 -8.92 9.98
CA PRO A 46 -3.76 -8.63 10.55
C PRO A 46 -3.70 -8.97 12.05
N GLU A 47 -2.63 -9.64 12.47
CA GLU A 47 -2.36 -9.86 13.91
C GLU A 47 -1.79 -8.59 14.56
N GLU A 48 -2.03 -8.41 15.87
CA GLU A 48 -1.52 -7.25 16.60
C GLU A 48 0.02 -7.26 16.60
N GLY A 49 0.63 -6.13 16.26
CA GLY A 49 2.09 -6.02 16.10
C GLY A 49 2.65 -6.52 14.76
N GLN A 50 1.83 -7.06 13.86
CA GLN A 50 2.24 -7.39 12.50
C GLN A 50 2.34 -6.11 11.64
N THR A 51 3.43 -5.93 10.91
CA THR A 51 3.60 -4.77 10.01
C THR A 51 3.45 -5.19 8.55
N THR A 52 3.26 -4.19 7.68
CA THR A 52 3.16 -4.35 6.21
C THR A 52 4.31 -5.15 5.60
N ALA A 53 5.47 -5.18 6.26
CA ALA A 53 6.67 -5.92 5.83
C ALA A 53 6.60 -7.45 6.06
N HIS A 54 5.62 -7.94 6.84
CA HIS A 54 5.55 -9.34 7.30
C HIS A 54 4.43 -10.15 6.60
N ALA A 55 4.18 -9.89 5.32
CA ALA A 55 3.25 -10.72 4.55
C ALA A 55 3.75 -12.18 4.48
N PRO A 56 2.89 -13.19 4.73
CA PRO A 56 3.25 -14.59 4.52
C PRO A 56 3.63 -14.87 3.06
N ALA A 57 4.48 -15.88 2.82
CA ALA A 57 4.83 -16.28 1.46
C ALA A 57 3.58 -16.63 0.63
N GLY A 58 3.50 -16.09 -0.60
CA GLY A 58 2.32 -16.23 -1.47
C GLY A 58 1.21 -15.21 -1.22
N TYR A 59 1.41 -14.30 -0.26
CA TYR A 59 0.49 -13.20 0.03
C TYR A 59 1.16 -11.85 -0.22
N ILE A 60 0.33 -10.87 -0.48
CA ILE A 60 0.67 -9.46 -0.64
C ILE A 60 -0.09 -8.65 0.39
N THR A 61 0.58 -7.65 0.95
CA THR A 61 -0.07 -6.68 1.82
C THR A 61 -0.81 -5.66 0.98
N LEU A 62 -2.08 -5.42 1.28
CA LEU A 62 -2.86 -4.32 0.72
C LEU A 62 -3.34 -3.42 1.84
N PHE A 63 -3.30 -2.11 1.59
CA PHE A 63 -3.88 -1.14 2.51
C PHE A 63 -5.37 -1.05 2.25
N TRP A 64 -6.14 -0.98 3.32
CA TRP A 64 -7.57 -0.73 3.23
C TRP A 64 -7.91 0.57 2.51
N ASP A 65 -7.12 1.60 2.75
CA ASP A 65 -7.31 2.92 2.16
C ASP A 65 -7.27 2.91 0.62
N TYR A 66 -6.71 1.85 0.01
CA TYR A 66 -6.84 1.63 -1.43
C TYR A 66 -8.30 1.49 -1.84
N PHE A 67 -9.09 0.74 -1.07
CA PHE A 67 -10.48 0.41 -1.36
C PHE A 67 -11.41 1.53 -0.92
N SER A 68 -11.24 2.05 0.31
CA SER A 68 -12.11 3.08 0.87
C SER A 68 -11.91 4.45 0.23
N GLU A 69 -10.67 4.94 0.13
CA GLU A 69 -10.36 6.25 -0.42
C GLU A 69 -9.94 6.17 -1.89
N GLY A 70 -9.11 5.19 -2.21
CA GLY A 70 -8.54 5.00 -3.54
C GLY A 70 -9.56 4.54 -4.57
N ASN A 71 -10.74 4.05 -4.16
CA ASN A 71 -11.69 3.38 -5.06
C ASN A 71 -10.97 2.35 -5.94
N PHE A 72 -10.04 1.61 -5.33
CA PHE A 72 -9.38 0.49 -5.94
C PHE A 72 -10.34 -0.69 -5.96
N TRP A 73 -10.51 -1.27 -7.15
CA TRP A 73 -11.33 -2.45 -7.34
C TRP A 73 -10.43 -3.55 -7.91
N LEU A 74 -10.72 -4.77 -7.50
CA LEU A 74 -10.09 -5.97 -8.02
C LEU A 74 -11.02 -6.61 -9.07
N PRO A 75 -10.49 -7.15 -10.18
CA PRO A 75 -9.08 -7.14 -10.58
C PRO A 75 -8.57 -5.72 -10.92
N ALA A 76 -7.27 -5.49 -10.69
CA ALA A 76 -6.63 -4.20 -10.95
C ALA A 76 -6.75 -3.82 -12.43
N THR A 77 -6.94 -2.52 -12.72
CA THR A 77 -6.99 -2.06 -14.11
C THR A 77 -5.60 -2.11 -14.74
N LYS A 78 -5.55 -2.33 -16.06
CA LYS A 78 -4.30 -2.32 -16.83
C LYS A 78 -3.47 -1.07 -16.56
N PHE A 79 -4.11 0.10 -16.47
CA PHE A 79 -3.42 1.36 -16.19
C PHE A 79 -2.73 1.36 -14.82
N VAL A 80 -3.37 0.84 -13.76
CA VAL A 80 -2.73 0.73 -12.44
C VAL A 80 -1.50 -0.18 -12.53
N LEU A 81 -1.60 -1.33 -13.21
CA LEU A 81 -0.47 -2.24 -13.41
C LEU A 81 0.67 -1.58 -14.20
N ASP A 82 0.34 -0.85 -15.27
CA ASP A 82 1.33 -0.13 -16.09
C ASP A 82 2.06 0.96 -15.27
N ILE A 83 1.38 1.61 -14.31
CA ILE A 83 2.02 2.58 -13.38
C ILE A 83 2.93 1.88 -12.37
N LEU A 84 2.48 0.76 -11.78
CA LEU A 84 3.31 -0.04 -10.86
C LEU A 84 4.58 -0.54 -11.56
N ASP A 85 4.46 -1.01 -12.80
CA ASP A 85 5.61 -1.42 -13.61
C ASP A 85 6.50 -0.21 -13.97
N PHE A 86 5.92 0.93 -14.35
CA PHE A 86 6.68 2.12 -14.68
C PHE A 86 7.54 2.62 -13.51
N CYS A 87 6.95 2.72 -12.32
CA CYS A 87 7.68 3.17 -11.13
C CYS A 87 8.50 2.06 -10.45
N LYS A 88 8.44 0.81 -10.95
CA LYS A 88 9.21 -0.36 -10.48
C LYS A 88 9.04 -0.64 -8.98
N PHE A 89 7.79 -0.57 -8.49
CA PHE A 89 7.48 -0.93 -7.11
C PHE A 89 6.27 -1.86 -7.00
N HIS A 90 6.26 -2.66 -5.94
CA HIS A 90 5.17 -3.56 -5.63
C HIS A 90 3.98 -2.78 -5.05
N ILE A 91 2.74 -3.24 -5.27
CA ILE A 91 1.55 -2.55 -4.76
C ILE A 91 1.57 -2.36 -3.23
N SER A 92 2.21 -3.24 -2.47
CA SER A 92 2.38 -3.09 -1.02
C SER A 92 3.29 -1.93 -0.61
N GLN A 93 4.06 -1.37 -1.54
CA GLN A 93 4.95 -0.22 -1.31
C GLN A 93 4.29 1.11 -1.71
N LEU A 94 3.14 1.06 -2.39
CA LEU A 94 2.40 2.24 -2.78
C LEU A 94 1.76 2.88 -1.52
N ASN A 95 1.85 4.19 -1.39
CA ASN A 95 1.11 4.91 -0.35
C ASN A 95 -0.39 4.95 -0.76
N PRO A 96 -1.35 4.79 0.17
CA PRO A 96 -2.77 5.02 -0.10
C PRO A 96 -3.11 6.30 -0.87
N MET A 97 -2.48 7.42 -0.50
CA MET A 97 -2.64 8.69 -1.20
C MET A 97 -2.14 8.62 -2.65
N GLY A 98 -1.12 7.81 -2.90
CA GLY A 98 -0.64 7.48 -4.24
C GLY A 98 -1.70 6.74 -5.05
N MET A 99 -2.37 5.74 -4.45
CA MET A 99 -3.48 5.02 -5.09
C MET A 99 -4.63 5.96 -5.45
N VAL A 100 -5.04 6.84 -4.53
CA VAL A 100 -6.09 7.87 -4.78
C VAL A 100 -5.74 8.72 -6.00
N ARG A 101 -4.48 9.14 -6.13
CA ARG A 101 -4.01 9.96 -7.27
C ARG A 101 -4.07 9.19 -8.59
N ILE A 102 -3.59 7.94 -8.61
CA ILE A 102 -3.63 7.08 -9.80
C ILE A 102 -5.08 6.88 -10.25
N ARG A 103 -5.98 6.53 -9.32
CA ARG A 103 -7.37 6.22 -9.61
C ARG A 103 -8.19 7.44 -10.00
N ARG A 104 -7.96 8.60 -9.39
CA ARG A 104 -8.59 9.86 -9.82
C ARG A 104 -8.18 10.25 -11.23
N PHE A 105 -6.89 10.13 -11.56
CA PHE A 105 -6.42 10.38 -12.93
C PHE A 105 -7.09 9.45 -13.93
N GLU A 106 -7.14 8.15 -13.61
CA GLU A 106 -7.80 7.15 -14.47
C GLU A 106 -9.28 7.49 -14.68
N PHE A 107 -10.00 7.81 -13.61
CA PHE A 107 -11.40 8.19 -13.65
C PHE A 107 -11.64 9.42 -14.53
N VAL A 108 -10.84 10.47 -14.36
CA VAL A 108 -10.94 11.70 -15.17
C VAL A 108 -10.68 11.40 -16.64
N CYS A 109 -9.64 10.65 -16.97
CA CYS A 109 -9.36 10.25 -18.36
C CYS A 109 -10.55 9.50 -18.97
N ARG A 110 -11.07 8.49 -18.27
CA ARG A 110 -12.22 7.71 -18.74
C ARG A 110 -13.49 8.56 -18.89
N SER A 111 -13.75 9.52 -18.01
CA SER A 111 -14.89 10.44 -18.12
C SER A 111 -14.79 11.37 -19.33
N MET A 112 -13.58 11.65 -19.80
CA MET A 112 -13.32 12.47 -20.99
C MET A 112 -13.12 11.63 -22.26
N HIS A 113 -13.36 10.31 -22.20
CA HIS A 113 -13.10 9.36 -23.29
C HIS A 113 -11.64 9.37 -23.79
N ILE A 114 -10.70 9.65 -22.89
CA ILE A 114 -9.26 9.61 -23.15
C ILE A 114 -8.70 8.35 -22.51
N GLU A 115 -7.85 7.61 -23.25
CA GLU A 115 -7.19 6.44 -22.70
C GLU A 115 -6.16 6.86 -21.63
N PRO A 116 -6.27 6.34 -20.39
CA PRO A 116 -5.28 6.57 -19.36
C PRO A 116 -4.00 5.80 -19.68
N ILE A 117 -2.93 6.52 -20.00
CA ILE A 117 -1.61 5.95 -20.28
C ILE A 117 -0.54 6.60 -19.40
N VAL A 118 0.53 5.86 -19.13
CA VAL A 118 1.64 6.28 -18.26
C VAL A 118 2.22 7.62 -18.70
N ASP A 119 2.43 7.84 -20.00
CA ASP A 119 3.02 9.08 -20.50
C ASP A 119 2.17 10.32 -20.21
N ARG A 120 0.84 10.19 -20.25
CA ARG A 120 -0.05 11.29 -19.84
C ARG A 120 0.02 11.50 -18.34
N PHE A 121 0.01 10.42 -17.57
CA PHE A 121 0.13 10.49 -16.12
C PHE A 121 1.43 11.20 -15.69
N ARG A 122 2.55 10.95 -16.38
CA ARG A 122 3.85 11.59 -16.12
C ARG A 122 3.84 13.11 -16.29
N VAL A 123 3.01 13.63 -17.18
CA VAL A 123 2.83 15.09 -17.34
C VAL A 123 2.10 15.67 -16.13
N PHE A 124 1.10 14.96 -15.60
CA PHE A 124 0.35 15.38 -14.41
C PHE A 124 1.11 15.15 -13.10
N LEU A 125 1.91 14.09 -13.04
CA LEU A 125 2.73 13.67 -11.90
C LEU A 125 4.14 13.35 -12.40
N PRO A 126 5.05 14.35 -12.41
CA PRO A 126 6.42 14.18 -12.90
C PRO A 126 7.14 12.97 -12.30
N THR A 127 8.01 12.33 -13.09
CA THR A 127 8.75 11.11 -12.71
C THR A 127 9.53 11.24 -11.38
N SER A 128 9.98 12.44 -11.01
CA SER A 128 10.60 12.74 -9.71
C SER A 128 9.65 12.59 -8.51
N LEU A 129 8.36 12.33 -8.75
CA LEU A 129 7.33 12.03 -7.77
C LEU A 129 6.98 10.53 -7.68
N CYS A 130 7.57 9.60 -8.48
CA CYS A 130 7.41 8.16 -8.18
C CYS A 130 7.91 7.87 -6.75
N SER A 131 8.98 8.53 -6.30
CA SER A 131 9.41 8.49 -4.89
C SER A 131 8.34 9.03 -3.95
N ARG A 132 7.55 10.03 -4.34
CA ARG A 132 6.42 10.54 -3.53
C ARG A 132 5.21 9.60 -3.50
N LEU A 133 5.10 8.66 -4.45
CA LEU A 133 4.16 7.53 -4.33
C LEU A 133 4.66 6.51 -3.31
N LEU A 134 5.97 6.50 -3.00
CA LEU A 134 6.62 5.64 -2.02
C LEU A 134 6.79 6.31 -0.63
N PHE A 135 6.65 7.63 -0.50
CA PHE A 135 7.03 8.33 0.74
C PHE A 135 6.01 8.16 1.88
N PHE A 136 6.56 7.70 3.01
CA PHE A 136 5.99 7.43 4.34
C PHE A 136 5.20 6.12 4.53
N CYS A 137 5.80 4.98 4.18
CA CYS A 137 5.55 3.69 4.86
C CYS A 137 6.76 3.27 5.73
N SER A 138 7.51 4.25 6.25
CA SER A 138 8.46 4.01 7.34
C SER A 138 7.95 4.75 8.57
N THR A 139 7.51 3.97 9.55
CA THR A 139 7.57 4.28 11.00
C THR A 139 6.45 5.00 11.76
N SER A 140 5.25 5.36 11.26
CA SER A 140 4.27 5.96 12.23
C SER A 140 2.75 5.90 11.98
N TYR A 141 2.23 5.41 10.86
CA TYR A 141 0.81 5.67 10.60
C TYR A 141 0.12 4.46 9.96
N TYR A 142 -0.75 3.85 10.77
CA TYR A 142 -1.85 2.92 10.45
C TYR A 142 -1.47 1.46 10.17
N GLN A 143 -1.77 0.60 11.16
CA GLN A 143 -1.97 -0.84 10.97
C GLN A 143 -3.40 -1.04 10.42
N GLU A 144 -3.61 -0.62 9.17
CA GLU A 144 -4.87 -0.72 8.42
C GLU A 144 -4.63 -1.49 7.11
N ASP A 145 -3.78 -2.49 7.21
CA ASP A 145 -3.34 -3.34 6.13
C ASP A 145 -3.77 -4.80 6.38
N PHE A 146 -3.99 -5.54 5.30
CA PHE A 146 -4.35 -6.95 5.36
C PHE A 146 -3.61 -7.73 4.27
N ALA A 147 -3.42 -9.03 4.51
CA ALA A 147 -2.77 -9.90 3.55
C ALA A 147 -3.82 -10.52 2.61
N CYS A 148 -3.52 -10.53 1.33
CA CYS A 148 -4.34 -11.11 0.26
C CYS A 148 -3.47 -11.99 -0.64
N SER A 149 -4.02 -13.01 -1.31
CA SER A 149 -3.23 -13.86 -2.22
C SER A 149 -2.56 -13.03 -3.32
N SER A 150 -1.30 -13.34 -3.65
CA SER A 150 -0.58 -12.66 -4.73
C SER A 150 -1.14 -12.97 -6.13
N GLU A 151 -1.91 -14.04 -6.27
CA GLU A 151 -2.53 -14.50 -7.52
C GLU A 151 -3.60 -13.52 -8.06
N ILE A 152 -4.00 -12.54 -7.27
CA ILE A 152 -5.00 -11.52 -7.62
C ILE A 152 -4.51 -10.57 -8.71
N PHE A 153 -3.19 -10.45 -8.87
CA PHE A 153 -2.53 -9.54 -9.81
C PHE A 153 -1.94 -10.24 -11.04
N GLN A 154 -2.23 -11.54 -11.22
CA GLN A 154 -1.87 -12.34 -12.41
C GLN A 154 -2.94 -12.22 -13.50
#